data_AF-A0A2E6PSB2-F1
#
_entry.id   AF-A0A2E6PSB2-F1
#
_cell.length_a   1.000
_cell.length_b   1.000
_cell.length_c   1.000
_cell.angle_alpha   90.00
_cell.angle_beta   90.00
_cell.angle_gamma   90.00
#
_symmetry.space_group_name_H-M   'P 1'
#
loop_
_entity.id
_entity.type
_entity.pdbx_description
1 polymer ?
#
loop_
_entity_poly.entity_id
_entity_poly.type
_entity_poly.pdbx_seq_one_letter_code
_entity_poly.pdbx_strand_id
1 'polypeptide(L)'
;AHQIVRHRSFSFQEFSQRYADPEDQGDLFEYSDARLQDTKNRQNSIETENVMLHQEWFEAQEEVAMLAKEKYDWAIKEGIAKELARKVLPEGITKTTLYMNGTLRSWVHYIELRGANGTQKEHMLIAHACAKVIAQIFPIVNKL
;
A
#
# COMPACT_ATOMS: atom_id res chain seq x y z
N ALA A 1 2.72 2.08 1.91
CA ALA A 1 2.88 2.46 3.34
C ALA A 1 3.35 3.91 3.58
N HIS A 2 4.19 4.49 2.71
CA HIS A 2 4.82 5.79 2.96
C HIS A 2 3.88 6.95 3.31
N GLN A 3 2.67 7.01 2.74
CA GLN A 3 1.70 8.05 3.08
C GLN A 3 1.13 7.90 4.50
N ILE A 4 0.98 6.67 4.99
CA ILE A 4 0.40 6.34 6.31
C ILE A 4 1.35 6.80 7.43
N VAL A 5 2.66 6.56 7.29
CA VAL A 5 3.65 6.94 8.31
C VAL A 5 3.85 8.46 8.47
N ARG A 6 3.20 9.28 7.62
CA ARG A 6 3.20 10.75 7.75
C ARG A 6 2.27 11.26 8.85
N HIS A 7 1.38 10.41 9.37
CA HIS A 7 0.43 10.78 10.42
C HIS A 7 1.10 10.72 11.81
N ARG A 8 1.78 11.81 12.17
CA ARG A 8 2.66 11.90 13.37
C ARG A 8 1.97 11.72 14.73
N SER A 9 0.64 11.74 14.78
CA SER A 9 -0.15 11.47 15.99
C SER A 9 -0.29 9.97 16.30
N PHE A 10 0.33 9.11 15.49
CA PHE A 10 0.37 7.66 15.65
C PHE A 10 1.79 7.16 15.92
N SER A 11 1.87 5.97 16.51
CA SER A 11 3.08 5.17 16.63
C SER A 11 3.04 4.03 15.62
N PHE A 12 4.18 3.72 15.01
CA PHE A 12 4.28 2.78 13.90
C PHE A 12 5.34 1.72 14.16
N GLN A 13 5.06 0.50 13.71
CA GLN A 13 6.05 -0.56 13.59
C GLN A 13 5.86 -1.24 12.24
N GLU A 14 6.82 -1.09 11.34
CA GLU A 14 6.78 -1.65 10.00
C GLU A 14 7.60 -2.94 9.93
N PHE A 15 7.10 -3.92 9.19
CA PHE A 15 7.84 -5.10 8.83
C PHE A 15 9.07 -4.73 8.01
N SER A 16 10.24 -5.19 8.46
CA SER A 16 11.50 -4.87 7.79
C SER A 16 11.89 -6.00 6.85
N GLN A 17 11.88 -5.69 5.55
CA GLN A 17 12.41 -6.56 4.50
C GLN A 17 13.92 -6.91 4.68
N ARG A 18 14.64 -6.26 5.62
CA ARG A 18 16.04 -6.61 5.95
C ARG A 18 16.15 -7.93 6.71
N TYR A 19 15.09 -8.30 7.44
CA TYR A 19 15.10 -9.45 8.35
C TYR A 19 14.16 -10.57 7.89
N ALA A 20 13.38 -10.35 6.84
CA ALA A 20 12.42 -11.29 6.31
C ALA A 20 13.09 -12.56 5.75
N ASP A 21 12.56 -13.73 6.07
CA ASP A 21 12.91 -14.97 5.40
C ASP A 21 12.27 -14.98 3.99
N PRO A 22 13.01 -15.27 2.92
CA PRO A 22 12.43 -15.45 1.59
C PRO A 22 11.31 -16.51 1.54
N GLU A 23 11.33 -17.52 2.42
CA GLU A 23 10.29 -18.56 2.47
C GLU A 23 8.98 -18.05 3.12
N ASP A 24 9.07 -17.07 4.03
CA ASP A 24 7.92 -16.45 4.70
C ASP A 24 7.27 -15.33 3.87
N GLN A 25 7.85 -14.99 2.71
CA GLN A 25 7.47 -13.80 1.95
C GLN A 25 6.24 -13.94 1.03
N GLY A 26 5.56 -15.10 1.02
CA GLY A 26 4.27 -15.32 0.35
C GLY A 26 4.11 -14.66 -1.03
N ASP A 27 2.91 -14.16 -1.34
CA ASP A 27 2.67 -13.28 -2.49
C ASP A 27 3.23 -11.88 -2.21
N LEU A 28 4.51 -11.69 -2.55
CA LEU A 28 5.26 -10.45 -2.35
C LEU A 28 4.61 -9.21 -2.99
N PHE A 29 3.88 -9.42 -4.08
CA PHE A 29 3.35 -8.35 -4.92
C PHE A 29 1.83 -8.21 -4.83
N GLU A 30 1.35 -6.98 -4.93
CA GLU A 30 -0.04 -6.62 -5.12
C GLU A 30 -0.19 -5.77 -6.38
N TYR A 31 -1.03 -6.22 -7.30
CA TYR A 31 -1.28 -5.52 -8.56
C TYR A 31 -2.44 -4.54 -8.41
N SER A 32 -2.36 -3.42 -9.12
CA SER A 32 -3.39 -2.40 -9.13
C SER A 32 -4.05 -2.28 -10.49
N ASP A 33 -5.34 -1.96 -10.50
CA ASP A 33 -6.07 -1.58 -11.70
C ASP A 33 -5.51 -0.30 -12.34
N ALA A 34 -5.62 -0.20 -13.66
CA ALA A 34 -5.31 1.02 -14.38
C ALA A 34 -6.26 2.16 -13.94
N ARG A 35 -5.69 3.34 -13.70
CA ARG A 35 -6.45 4.58 -13.46
C ARG A 35 -5.77 5.73 -14.18
N LEU A 36 -6.57 6.69 -14.64
CA LEU A 36 -6.09 7.86 -15.37
C LEU A 36 -5.72 8.99 -14.41
N GLN A 37 -4.78 9.85 -14.83
CA GLN A 37 -4.36 11.00 -14.05
C GLN A 37 -5.50 12.04 -13.96
N ASP A 38 -5.84 12.45 -12.75
CA ASP A 38 -6.71 13.62 -12.55
C ASP A 38 -5.92 14.90 -12.87
N THR A 39 -6.46 15.73 -13.78
CA THR A 39 -5.80 16.97 -14.25
C THR A 39 -5.96 18.15 -13.30
N LYS A 40 -6.83 18.04 -12.29
CA LYS A 40 -7.10 19.09 -11.31
C LYS A 40 -6.53 18.75 -9.94
N ASN A 41 -6.61 17.47 -9.53
CA ASN A 41 -6.13 17.01 -8.24
C ASN A 41 -4.98 16.00 -8.38
N ARG A 42 -3.77 16.43 -8.01
CA ARG A 42 -2.55 15.61 -8.09
C ARG A 42 -2.53 14.39 -7.14
N GLN A 43 -3.43 14.34 -6.16
CA GLN A 43 -3.54 13.21 -5.22
C GLN A 43 -4.63 12.21 -5.63
N ASN A 44 -5.39 12.53 -6.68
CA ASN A 44 -6.52 11.74 -7.14
C ASN A 44 -6.21 11.03 -8.48
N SER A 45 -7.01 10.03 -8.79
CA SER A 45 -7.02 9.34 -10.08
C SER A 45 -8.45 9.05 -10.51
N ILE A 46 -8.67 8.93 -11.81
CA ILE A 46 -9.98 8.71 -12.42
C ILE A 46 -10.07 7.27 -12.91
N GLU A 47 -11.19 6.59 -12.64
CA GLU A 47 -11.41 5.24 -13.14
C GLU A 47 -11.59 5.23 -14.66
N THR A 48 -11.21 4.13 -15.29
CA THR A 48 -11.33 3.91 -16.73
C THR A 48 -12.13 2.65 -16.97
N GLU A 49 -12.98 2.65 -17.98
CA GLU A 49 -13.74 1.46 -18.40
C GLU A 49 -12.99 0.68 -19.51
N ASN A 50 -11.76 1.10 -19.84
CA ASN A 50 -10.96 0.48 -20.90
C ASN A 50 -10.36 -0.84 -20.41
N VAL A 51 -11.07 -1.93 -20.67
CA VAL A 51 -10.66 -3.30 -20.32
C VAL A 51 -9.28 -3.67 -20.88
N MET A 52 -8.96 -3.26 -22.12
CA MET A 52 -7.65 -3.54 -22.72
C MET A 52 -6.53 -2.85 -21.94
N LEU A 53 -6.73 -1.60 -21.53
CA LEU A 53 -5.75 -0.87 -20.73
C LEU A 53 -5.55 -1.52 -19.34
N HIS A 54 -6.60 -2.04 -18.72
CA HIS A 54 -6.46 -2.81 -17.48
C HIS A 54 -5.59 -4.06 -17.68
N GLN A 55 -5.83 -4.81 -18.75
CA GLN A 55 -5.07 -6.01 -19.06
C GLN A 55 -3.59 -5.69 -19.35
N GLU A 56 -3.32 -4.73 -20.23
CA GLU A 56 -1.95 -4.29 -20.56
C GLU A 56 -1.21 -3.76 -19.32
N TRP A 57 -1.91 -3.04 -18.43
CA TRP A 57 -1.32 -2.55 -17.19
C TRP A 57 -1.05 -3.66 -16.18
N PHE A 58 -1.91 -4.67 -16.11
CA PHE A 58 -1.68 -5.86 -15.28
C PHE A 58 -0.45 -6.63 -15.78
N GLU A 59 -0.38 -6.92 -17.09
CA GLU A 59 0.74 -7.61 -17.73
C GLU A 59 2.07 -6.86 -17.50
N ALA A 60 2.07 -5.53 -17.65
CA ALA A 60 3.25 -4.71 -17.38
C ALA A 60 3.74 -4.82 -15.92
N GLN A 61 2.81 -4.84 -14.95
CA GLN A 61 3.18 -5.03 -13.54
C GLN A 61 3.69 -6.46 -13.27
N GLU A 62 3.10 -7.46 -13.92
CA GLU A 62 3.50 -8.86 -13.80
C GLU A 62 4.92 -9.08 -14.33
N GLU A 63 5.26 -8.55 -15.51
CA GLU A 63 6.60 -8.60 -16.08
C GLU A 63 7.66 -8.00 -15.14
N VAL A 64 7.38 -6.82 -14.57
CA VAL A 64 8.26 -6.16 -13.61
C VAL A 64 8.41 -6.98 -12.33
N ALA A 65 7.31 -7.54 -11.81
CA ALA A 65 7.30 -8.38 -10.62
C ALA A 65 8.15 -9.65 -10.82
N MET A 66 7.98 -10.34 -11.94
CA MET A 66 8.75 -11.55 -12.28
C MET A 66 10.25 -11.25 -12.34
N LEU A 67 10.64 -10.20 -13.07
CA LEU A 67 12.05 -9.82 -13.19
C LEU A 67 12.64 -9.39 -11.84
N ALA A 68 11.92 -8.59 -11.06
CA ALA A 68 12.36 -8.16 -9.73
C ALA A 68 12.57 -9.34 -8.79
N LYS A 69 11.65 -10.33 -8.80
CA LYS A 69 11.78 -11.55 -8.02
C LYS A 69 12.98 -12.39 -8.46
N GLU A 70 13.16 -12.60 -9.77
CA GLU A 70 14.30 -13.33 -10.31
C GLU A 70 15.62 -12.71 -9.85
N LYS A 71 15.76 -11.38 -9.94
CA LYS A 71 16.98 -10.68 -9.53
C LYS A 71 17.16 -10.65 -8.01
N TYR A 72 16.08 -10.57 -7.24
CA TYR A 72 16.14 -10.66 -5.78
C TYR A 72 16.62 -12.06 -5.36
N ASP A 73 16.01 -13.13 -5.87
CA ASP A 73 16.35 -14.51 -5.53
C ASP A 73 17.78 -14.86 -5.94
N TRP A 74 18.22 -14.40 -7.12
CA TRP A 74 19.63 -14.48 -7.53
C TRP A 74 20.55 -13.78 -6.53
N ALA A 75 20.23 -12.53 -6.13
CA ALA A 75 21.06 -11.79 -5.19
C ALA A 75 21.18 -12.51 -3.84
N ILE A 76 20.08 -13.07 -3.34
CA ILE A 76 20.09 -13.89 -2.12
C ILE A 76 20.96 -15.13 -2.28
N LYS A 77 20.86 -15.84 -3.41
CA LYS A 77 21.66 -17.04 -3.71
C LYS A 77 23.16 -16.74 -3.76
N GLU A 78 23.56 -15.59 -4.29
CA GLU A 78 24.96 -15.13 -4.34
C GLU A 78 25.46 -14.57 -3.00
N GLY A 79 24.64 -14.59 -1.95
CA GLY A 79 25.03 -14.11 -0.62
C GLY A 79 25.05 -12.59 -0.48
N ILE A 80 24.40 -11.85 -1.39
CA ILE A 80 24.23 -10.39 -1.26
C ILE A 80 23.35 -10.11 -0.04
N ALA A 81 23.79 -9.18 0.82
CA ALA A 81 23.05 -8.81 2.02
C ALA A 81 21.60 -8.39 1.69
N LYS A 82 20.62 -8.87 2.47
CA LYS A 82 19.18 -8.63 2.26
C LYS A 82 18.82 -7.15 2.08
N GLU A 83 19.50 -6.26 2.80
CA GLU A 83 19.27 -4.81 2.70
C GLU A 83 19.73 -4.17 1.38
N LEU A 84 20.63 -4.85 0.65
CA LEU A 84 21.06 -4.51 -0.71
C LEU A 84 20.21 -5.23 -1.75
N ALA A 85 19.93 -6.52 -1.55
CA ALA A 85 19.11 -7.31 -2.47
C ALA A 85 17.73 -6.67 -2.69
N ARG A 86 17.07 -6.17 -1.64
CA ARG A 86 15.76 -5.50 -1.74
C ARG A 86 15.73 -4.25 -2.65
N LYS A 87 16.88 -3.69 -3.04
CA LYS A 87 16.92 -2.50 -3.92
C LYS A 87 16.35 -2.73 -5.31
N VAL A 88 16.20 -3.99 -5.74
CA VAL A 88 15.56 -4.34 -7.02
C VAL A 88 14.04 -4.48 -6.91
N LEU A 89 13.47 -4.44 -5.69
CA LEU A 89 12.03 -4.61 -5.49
C LEU A 89 11.27 -3.31 -5.79
N PRO A 90 10.20 -3.36 -6.60
CA PRO A 90 9.39 -2.18 -6.94
C PRO A 90 8.50 -1.74 -5.78
N GLU A 91 8.71 -0.52 -5.26
CA GLU A 91 7.96 0.01 -4.11
C GLU A 91 6.44 0.05 -4.33
N GLY A 92 6.01 0.35 -5.56
CA GLY A 92 4.58 0.53 -5.87
C GLY A 92 3.74 -0.74 -5.76
N ILE A 93 4.34 -1.93 -5.92
CA ILE A 93 3.62 -3.21 -5.89
C ILE A 93 4.15 -4.16 -4.80
N THR A 94 5.25 -3.84 -4.12
CA THR A 94 5.79 -4.70 -3.05
C THR A 94 5.01 -4.48 -1.76
N LYS A 95 4.39 -5.53 -1.24
CA LYS A 95 3.62 -5.47 0.01
C LYS A 95 4.53 -5.23 1.21
N THR A 96 3.94 -4.62 2.23
CA THR A 96 4.54 -4.46 3.57
C THR A 96 3.44 -4.57 4.61
N THR A 97 3.81 -4.96 5.82
CA THR A 97 2.89 -4.99 6.96
C THR A 97 3.28 -3.90 7.94
N LEU A 98 2.31 -3.12 8.39
CA LEU A 98 2.52 -1.99 9.31
C LEU A 98 1.55 -2.12 10.49
N TYR A 99 2.08 -2.16 11.70
CA TYR A 99 1.31 -1.90 12.90
C TYR A 99 1.23 -0.40 13.13
N MET A 100 0.01 0.09 13.37
CA MET A 100 -0.30 1.50 13.57
C MET A 100 -1.15 1.64 14.83
N ASN A 101 -0.65 2.37 15.82
CA ASN A 101 -1.31 2.58 17.10
C ASN A 101 -1.55 4.07 17.35
N GLY A 102 -2.72 4.42 17.88
CA GLY A 102 -3.08 5.80 18.17
C GLY A 102 -4.38 5.90 18.96
N THR A 103 -4.62 7.10 19.50
CA THR A 103 -5.87 7.41 20.23
C THR A 103 -7.07 7.41 19.28
N LEU A 104 -8.28 7.24 19.83
CA LEU A 104 -9.51 7.38 19.05
C LEU A 104 -9.57 8.73 18.31
N ARG A 105 -9.13 9.82 18.96
CA ARG A 105 -9.05 11.16 18.32
C ARG A 105 -8.14 11.15 17.09
N SER A 106 -6.98 10.49 17.18
CA SER A 106 -6.06 10.35 16.04
C SER A 106 -6.72 9.60 14.89
N TRP A 107 -7.44 8.52 15.19
CA TRP A 107 -8.19 7.74 14.20
C TRP A 107 -9.30 8.53 13.54
N VAL A 108 -10.12 9.27 14.30
CA VAL A 108 -11.16 10.15 13.76
C VAL A 108 -10.56 11.14 12.77
N HIS A 109 -9.50 11.85 13.18
CA HIS A 109 -8.84 12.81 12.31
C HIS A 109 -8.23 12.17 11.05
N TYR A 110 -7.65 10.98 11.18
CA TYR A 110 -7.12 10.21 10.05
C TYR A 110 -8.21 9.85 9.04
N ILE A 111 -9.35 9.34 9.52
CA ILE A 111 -10.48 8.93 8.70
C ILE A 111 -11.07 10.14 7.97
N GLU A 112 -11.31 11.26 8.66
CA GLU A 112 -11.84 12.48 8.03
C GLU A 112 -10.93 12.98 6.90
N LEU A 113 -9.60 12.93 7.11
CA LEU A 113 -8.64 13.40 6.12
C LEU A 113 -8.47 12.43 4.95
N ARG A 114 -8.36 11.12 5.22
CA ARG A 114 -8.01 10.10 4.22
C ARG A 114 -9.22 9.40 3.60
N GLY A 115 -10.38 9.48 4.23
CA GLY A 115 -11.66 9.03 3.70
C GLY A 115 -12.35 10.06 2.79
N ALA A 116 -11.85 11.30 2.74
CA ALA A 116 -12.41 12.36 1.92
C ALA A 116 -11.99 12.27 0.44
N ASN A 117 -12.82 12.88 -0.40
CA ASN A 117 -12.57 13.01 -1.85
C ASN A 117 -11.22 13.67 -2.11
N GLY A 118 -10.43 13.06 -2.99
CA GLY A 118 -9.11 13.57 -3.38
C GLY A 118 -7.92 12.91 -2.69
N THR A 119 -8.15 11.89 -1.88
CA THR A 119 -7.10 10.97 -1.41
C THR A 119 -6.93 9.83 -2.43
N GLN A 120 -5.69 9.34 -2.58
CA GLN A 120 -5.40 8.15 -3.39
C GLN A 120 -6.27 6.96 -2.96
N LYS A 121 -6.83 6.23 -3.94
CA LYS A 121 -7.82 5.16 -3.72
C LYS A 121 -7.38 4.14 -2.65
N GLU A 122 -6.15 3.63 -2.73
CA GLU A 122 -5.65 2.61 -1.77
C GLU A 122 -5.67 3.12 -0.32
N HIS A 123 -5.31 4.38 -0.12
CA HIS A 123 -5.28 4.97 1.21
C HIS A 123 -6.69 5.26 1.73
N MET A 124 -7.61 5.64 0.83
CA MET A 124 -9.02 5.82 1.16
C MET A 124 -9.68 4.50 1.57
N LEU A 125 -9.38 3.39 0.88
CA LEU A 125 -9.88 2.05 1.24
C LEU A 125 -9.46 1.65 2.65
N ILE A 126 -8.20 1.92 3.04
CA ILE A 126 -7.70 1.69 4.40
C ILE A 126 -8.48 2.55 5.41
N ALA A 127 -8.67 3.84 5.12
CA ALA A 127 -9.40 4.74 6.00
C ALA A 127 -10.86 4.30 6.23
N HIS A 128 -11.56 3.91 5.16
CA HIS A 128 -12.94 3.41 5.25
C HIS A 128 -13.03 2.08 5.99
N ALA A 129 -12.06 1.17 5.80
CA ALA A 129 -11.99 -0.07 6.54
C ALA A 129 -11.80 0.18 8.05
N CYS A 130 -10.89 1.09 8.42
CA CYS A 130 -10.70 1.52 9.81
C CYS A 130 -11.99 2.14 10.39
N ALA A 131 -12.66 3.01 9.63
CA ALA A 131 -13.92 3.63 10.05
C ALA A 131 -15.00 2.58 10.35
N LYS A 132 -15.15 1.57 9.48
CA LYS A 132 -16.10 0.47 9.68
C LYS A 132 -15.84 -0.31 10.97
N VAL A 133 -14.57 -0.61 11.28
CA VAL A 133 -14.19 -1.34 12.50
C VAL A 133 -14.45 -0.48 13.75
N ILE A 134 -14.08 0.81 13.71
CA ILE A 134 -14.29 1.74 14.83
C ILE A 134 -15.78 1.96 15.10
N ALA A 135 -16.60 2.10 14.05
CA ALA A 135 -18.04 2.29 14.15
C ALA A 135 -18.75 1.12 14.86
N GLN A 136 -18.24 -0.11 14.72
CA GLN A 136 -18.76 -1.28 15.44
C GLN A 136 -18.55 -1.19 16.95
N ILE A 137 -17.48 -0.52 17.40
CA ILE A 137 -17.12 -0.37 18.82
C ILE A 137 -17.73 0.92 19.40
N PHE A 138 -17.78 2.00 18.61
CA PHE A 138 -18.28 3.32 19.00
C PHE A 138 -19.39 3.79 18.05
N PRO A 139 -20.65 3.35 18.23
CA PRO A 139 -21.74 3.65 17.30
C PRO A 139 -22.06 5.14 17.13
N ILE A 140 -21.68 6.00 18.08
CA ILE A 140 -21.82 7.46 17.96
C ILE A 140 -21.03 8.03 16.76
N VAL A 141 -20.07 7.25 16.24
CA VAL A 141 -19.16 7.60 15.16
C VAL A 141 -19.68 7.15 13.79
N ASN A 142 -20.89 6.55 13.69
CA ASN A 142 -21.48 6.02 12.44
C ASN A 142 -21.64 7.03 11.28
N LYS A 143 -21.37 8.32 11.49
CA LYS A 143 -21.45 9.38 10.47
C LYS A 143 -20.08 9.83 9.93
N LEU A 144 -18.98 9.21 10.37
CA LEU A 144 -17.64 9.44 9.81
C LEU A 144 -17.44 8.80 8.44
#